data_AF-A0A7W3U1B5-F1
#
_entry.id   AF-A0A7W3U1B5-F1
#
_cell.length_a   1.000
_cell.length_b   1.000
_cell.length_c   1.000
_cell.angle_alpha   90.00
_cell.angle_beta   90.00
_cell.angle_gamma   90.00
#
_symmetry.space_group_name_H-M   'P 1'
#
loop_
_entity.id
_entity.type
_entity.pdbx_description
1 polymer ?
#
loop_
_entity_poly.entity_id
_entity_poly.type
_entity_poly.pdbx_seq_one_letter_code
_entity_poly.pdbx_strand_id
1 'polypeptide(L)'
;MTPAPVPFPRRLALGLAVALLAACQPGPDPQQQQAAQADAREQAAEAMAVEFDTAYAAGNWGLARAHGDILNAEYPGSAAAARIAGDYAEARTRATEARETLRLAALWTYQTQPFKDGQQRSASIFSRERVDTDGSGDKPVQLIFRDNPDWGRSSYLVLQAGDFDCYGGCKVMLKVDDAEPRPVDASRPDTDEAIAMFIEDEKMLWRTVKDAGVIGIEFPVKAGGTRSAAFEVGGLEPGQLPGWN
;
A
#
# COMPACT_ATOMS: atom_id res chain seq x y z
N MET A 1 61.41 -53.95 57.65
CA MET A 1 61.37 -53.58 56.23
C MET A 1 60.83 -54.78 55.46
N THR A 2 59.68 -54.58 54.76
CA THR A 2 58.94 -55.36 53.71
C THR A 2 59.41 -56.77 53.28
N PRO A 3 58.55 -57.69 52.73
CA PRO A 3 57.18 -57.57 52.15
C PRO A 3 56.15 -58.71 52.56
N ALA A 4 54.82 -58.55 52.43
CA ALA A 4 53.84 -59.09 51.41
C ALA A 4 53.71 -60.64 51.25
N PRO A 5 52.63 -61.23 50.65
CA PRO A 5 51.17 -61.06 50.82
C PRO A 5 50.32 -62.39 50.85
N VAL A 6 49.02 -62.28 51.21
CA VAL A 6 47.74 -63.08 51.05
C VAL A 6 47.69 -64.62 50.79
N PRO A 7 46.64 -65.34 51.27
CA PRO A 7 45.46 -65.60 50.42
C PRO A 7 44.05 -65.69 51.09
N PHE A 8 43.02 -65.36 50.27
CA PHE A 8 41.58 -65.72 50.20
C PHE A 8 40.84 -66.46 51.35
N PRO A 9 39.55 -66.13 51.61
CA PRO A 9 38.39 -66.77 50.93
C PRO A 9 37.22 -65.79 50.64
N ARG A 10 36.41 -65.85 49.56
CA ARG A 10 35.41 -66.82 49.07
C ARG A 10 34.21 -67.08 50.00
N ARG A 11 33.03 -66.55 49.59
CA ARG A 11 31.62 -66.87 49.98
C ARG A 11 31.12 -66.10 51.24
N LEU A 12 29.88 -65.59 51.37
CA LEU A 12 28.61 -65.85 50.70
C LEU A 12 27.58 -64.71 51.00
N ALA A 13 26.78 -64.34 49.99
CA ALA A 13 25.33 -64.05 50.01
C ALA A 13 24.65 -62.85 50.73
N LEU A 14 23.64 -62.38 49.99
CA LEU A 14 22.28 -61.97 50.39
C LEU A 14 21.96 -60.47 50.46
N GLY A 15 21.12 -60.01 49.52
CA GLY A 15 20.34 -58.77 49.65
C GLY A 15 20.38 -57.84 48.46
N LEU A 16 19.88 -58.24 47.28
CA LEU A 16 19.50 -57.27 46.24
C LEU A 16 18.45 -57.86 45.28
N ALA A 17 17.25 -58.10 45.80
CA ALA A 17 16.06 -58.29 45.00
C ALA A 17 14.94 -57.49 45.70
N VAL A 18 14.05 -56.87 44.93
CA VAL A 18 12.99 -55.94 45.37
C VAL A 18 13.40 -54.45 45.45
N ALA A 19 13.82 -53.87 44.31
CA ALA A 19 13.74 -52.41 44.10
C ALA A 19 13.59 -51.96 42.63
N LEU A 20 13.26 -52.87 41.69
CA LEU A 20 13.18 -52.56 40.25
C LEU A 20 11.75 -52.61 39.65
N LEU A 21 10.71 -52.66 40.47
CA LEU A 21 9.31 -52.74 39.99
C LEU A 21 8.44 -51.51 40.33
N ALA A 22 9.00 -50.44 40.88
CA ALA A 22 8.25 -49.22 41.22
C ALA A 22 8.31 -48.09 40.16
N ALA A 23 8.86 -48.34 38.98
CA ALA A 23 9.01 -47.31 37.93
C ALA A 23 8.03 -47.44 36.75
N CYS A 24 7.11 -48.40 36.76
CA CYS A 24 6.03 -48.48 35.77
C CYS A 24 4.76 -47.81 36.31
N GLN A 25 4.78 -46.48 36.45
CA GLN A 25 3.51 -45.74 36.43
C GLN A 25 2.99 -45.76 34.98
N PRO A 26 1.71 -46.11 34.73
CA PRO A 26 1.16 -45.97 33.41
C PRO A 26 1.27 -44.51 32.99
N GLY A 27 1.85 -44.26 31.81
CA GLY A 27 1.88 -42.93 31.22
C GLY A 27 0.46 -42.36 31.12
N PRO A 28 0.30 -41.02 31.12
CA PRO A 28 -1.04 -40.42 31.08
C PRO A 28 -1.82 -40.95 29.88
N ASP A 29 -3.11 -41.23 30.06
CA ASP A 29 -3.99 -41.77 29.03
C ASP A 29 -3.89 -40.92 27.75
N PRO A 30 -3.58 -41.51 26.58
CA PRO A 30 -3.52 -40.79 25.31
C PRO A 30 -4.74 -39.91 25.02
N GLN A 31 -5.94 -40.31 25.48
CA GLN A 31 -7.15 -39.50 25.30
C GLN A 31 -7.15 -38.23 26.15
N GLN A 32 -6.64 -38.31 27.39
CA GLN A 32 -6.52 -37.14 28.27
C GLN A 32 -5.45 -36.16 27.77
N GLN A 33 -4.36 -36.67 27.21
CA GLN A 33 -3.33 -35.82 26.61
C GLN A 33 -3.83 -35.09 25.36
N GLN A 34 -4.60 -35.77 24.50
CA GLN A 34 -5.20 -35.15 23.32
C GLN A 34 -6.22 -34.07 23.69
N ALA A 35 -7.07 -34.31 24.69
CA ALA A 35 -8.01 -33.31 25.20
C ALA A 35 -7.28 -32.08 25.77
N ALA A 36 -6.24 -32.27 26.59
CA ALA A 36 -5.46 -31.17 27.14
C ALA A 36 -4.74 -30.34 26.06
N GLN A 37 -4.25 -30.99 24.99
CA GLN A 37 -3.64 -30.30 23.85
C GLN A 37 -4.68 -29.49 23.06
N ALA A 38 -5.88 -30.02 22.87
CA ALA A 38 -6.97 -29.31 22.22
C ALA A 38 -7.40 -28.07 23.04
N ASP A 39 -7.54 -28.21 24.36
CA ASP A 39 -7.89 -27.09 25.25
C ASP A 39 -6.79 -26.00 25.24
N ALA A 40 -5.52 -26.40 25.29
CA ALA A 40 -4.40 -25.46 25.21
C ALA A 40 -4.35 -24.73 23.86
N ARG A 41 -4.66 -25.44 22.77
CA ARG A 41 -4.76 -24.85 21.43
C ARG A 41 -5.87 -23.79 21.38
N GLU A 42 -7.04 -24.06 21.96
CA GLU A 42 -8.14 -23.09 21.97
C GLU A 42 -7.88 -21.90 22.90
N GLN A 43 -7.21 -22.09 24.02
CA GLN A 43 -6.79 -20.97 24.89
C GLN A 43 -5.78 -20.06 24.18
N ALA A 44 -4.83 -20.63 23.44
CA ALA A 44 -3.87 -19.85 22.66
C ALA A 44 -4.54 -19.10 21.51
N ALA A 45 -5.52 -19.74 20.84
CA ALA A 45 -6.33 -19.10 19.81
C ALA A 45 -7.14 -17.92 20.39
N GLU A 46 -7.75 -18.08 21.56
CA GLU A 46 -8.51 -17.00 22.21
C GLU A 46 -7.61 -15.84 22.64
N ALA A 47 -6.42 -16.10 23.19
CA ALA A 47 -5.47 -15.05 23.53
C ALA A 47 -5.10 -14.20 22.30
N MET A 48 -4.96 -14.83 21.14
CA MET A 48 -4.66 -14.14 19.89
C MET A 48 -5.87 -13.38 19.34
N ALA A 49 -7.09 -13.88 19.55
CA ALA A 49 -8.32 -13.16 19.21
C ALA A 49 -8.54 -11.91 20.07
N VAL A 50 -8.08 -11.89 21.33
CA VAL A 50 -8.10 -10.67 22.17
C VAL A 50 -7.25 -9.54 21.56
N GLU A 51 -6.09 -9.87 20.98
CA GLU A 51 -5.24 -8.89 20.27
C GLU A 51 -5.94 -8.35 19.02
N PHE A 52 -6.62 -9.23 18.27
CA PHE A 52 -7.50 -8.83 17.17
C PHE A 52 -8.60 -7.86 17.64
N ASP A 53 -9.37 -8.24 18.66
CA ASP A 53 -10.49 -7.47 19.18
C ASP A 53 -10.04 -6.08 19.67
N THR A 54 -8.87 -6.01 20.31
CA THR A 54 -8.27 -4.76 20.79
C THR A 54 -7.92 -3.83 19.62
N ALA A 55 -7.25 -4.36 18.58
CA ALA A 55 -6.91 -3.58 17.40
C ALA A 55 -8.16 -3.15 16.61
N TYR A 56 -9.16 -4.02 16.52
CA TYR A 56 -10.43 -3.76 15.85
C TYR A 56 -11.21 -2.65 16.55
N ALA A 57 -11.36 -2.74 17.88
CA ALA A 57 -12.02 -1.72 18.69
C ALA A 57 -11.30 -0.35 18.63
N ALA A 58 -9.98 -0.35 18.46
CA ALA A 58 -9.19 0.86 18.26
C ALA A 58 -9.28 1.43 16.82
N GLY A 59 -9.99 0.76 15.90
CA GLY A 59 -10.03 1.13 14.48
C GLY A 59 -8.69 0.96 13.76
N ASN A 60 -7.75 0.23 14.34
CA ASN A 60 -6.46 -0.06 13.72
C ASN A 60 -6.59 -1.25 12.77
N TRP A 61 -7.22 -1.02 11.62
CA TRP A 61 -7.58 -2.05 10.65
C TRP A 61 -6.39 -2.86 10.15
N GLY A 62 -5.23 -2.22 9.97
CA GLY A 62 -4.00 -2.89 9.55
C GLY A 62 -3.51 -3.90 10.58
N LEU A 63 -3.50 -3.51 11.86
CA LEU A 63 -3.09 -4.39 12.95
C LEU A 63 -4.14 -5.49 13.21
N ALA A 64 -5.43 -5.14 13.20
CA ALA A 64 -6.52 -6.11 13.33
C ALA A 64 -6.45 -7.16 12.21
N ARG A 65 -6.27 -6.74 10.96
CA ARG A 65 -6.02 -7.67 9.85
C ARG A 65 -4.83 -8.59 10.14
N ALA A 66 -3.70 -8.05 10.59
CA ALA A 66 -2.50 -8.85 10.84
C ALA A 66 -2.73 -9.92 11.93
N HIS A 67 -3.39 -9.56 13.03
CA HIS A 67 -3.76 -10.54 14.07
C HIS A 67 -4.74 -11.60 13.56
N GLY A 68 -5.72 -11.19 12.75
CA GLY A 68 -6.66 -12.12 12.12
C GLY A 68 -5.98 -13.06 11.12
N ASP A 69 -5.03 -12.57 10.32
CA ASP A 69 -4.23 -13.37 9.38
C ASP A 69 -3.46 -14.46 10.15
N ILE A 70 -2.79 -14.10 11.26
CA ILE A 70 -2.02 -15.05 12.10
C ILE A 70 -2.95 -16.06 12.78
N LEU A 71 -4.06 -15.62 13.40
CA LEU A 71 -5.00 -16.51 14.08
C LEU A 71 -5.56 -17.57 13.12
N ASN A 72 -5.96 -17.17 11.91
CA ASN A 72 -6.50 -18.10 10.92
C ASN A 72 -5.43 -19.04 10.34
N ALA A 73 -4.16 -18.63 10.30
CA ALA A 73 -3.06 -19.46 9.83
C ALA A 73 -2.60 -20.48 10.88
N GLU A 74 -2.44 -20.06 12.15
CA GLU A 74 -1.91 -20.91 13.23
C GLU A 74 -3.00 -21.77 13.88
N TYR A 75 -4.23 -21.26 13.97
CA TYR A 75 -5.36 -21.92 14.63
C TYR A 75 -6.57 -22.09 13.71
N PRO A 76 -6.41 -22.70 12.52
CA PRO A 76 -7.52 -22.93 11.62
C PRO A 76 -8.60 -23.77 12.29
N GLY A 77 -9.86 -23.36 12.13
CA GLY A 77 -11.02 -24.05 12.68
C GLY A 77 -11.23 -23.92 14.20
N SER A 78 -10.43 -23.10 14.89
CA SER A 78 -10.68 -22.78 16.31
C SER A 78 -11.98 -22.00 16.50
N ALA A 79 -12.58 -22.10 17.69
CA ALA A 79 -13.76 -21.32 18.04
C ALA A 79 -13.49 -19.81 17.96
N ALA A 80 -12.28 -19.38 18.33
CA ALA A 80 -11.84 -17.99 18.25
C ALA A 80 -11.78 -17.48 16.80
N ALA A 81 -11.20 -18.27 15.88
CA ALA A 81 -11.17 -17.92 14.46
C ALA A 81 -12.60 -17.81 13.86
N ALA A 82 -13.50 -18.72 14.25
CA ALA A 82 -14.90 -18.66 13.83
C ALA A 82 -15.63 -17.42 14.39
N ARG A 83 -15.36 -17.05 15.65
CA ARG A 83 -15.94 -15.87 16.32
C ARG A 83 -15.59 -14.58 15.61
N ILE A 84 -14.32 -14.37 15.26
CA ILE A 84 -13.87 -13.10 14.66
C ILE A 84 -14.10 -13.03 13.15
N ALA A 85 -14.60 -14.08 12.50
CA ALA A 85 -14.56 -14.20 11.03
C ALA A 85 -15.22 -13.03 10.28
N GLY A 86 -16.32 -12.48 10.81
CA GLY A 86 -17.01 -11.31 10.25
C GLY A 86 -16.18 -10.04 10.36
N ASP A 87 -15.79 -9.68 11.59
CA ASP A 87 -14.98 -8.49 11.88
C ASP A 87 -13.62 -8.55 11.19
N TYR A 88 -13.02 -9.74 11.08
CA TYR A 88 -11.79 -9.95 10.33
C TYR A 88 -11.96 -9.70 8.83
N ALA A 89 -13.09 -10.09 8.24
CA ALA A 89 -13.39 -9.74 6.86
C ALA A 89 -13.54 -8.22 6.68
N GLU A 90 -14.20 -7.53 7.60
CA GLU A 90 -14.27 -6.07 7.58
C GLU A 90 -12.88 -5.43 7.73
N ALA A 91 -12.09 -5.85 8.72
CA ALA A 91 -10.75 -5.35 8.96
C ALA A 91 -9.84 -5.50 7.73
N ARG A 92 -9.96 -6.61 6.99
CA ARG A 92 -9.23 -6.80 5.72
C ARG A 92 -9.63 -5.80 4.65
N THR A 93 -10.93 -5.58 4.48
CA THR A 93 -11.45 -4.60 3.52
C THR A 93 -10.97 -3.19 3.90
N ARG A 94 -11.18 -2.76 5.14
CA ARG A 94 -10.77 -1.45 5.65
C ARG A 94 -9.27 -1.22 5.57
N ALA A 95 -8.47 -2.24 5.91
CA ALA A 95 -7.00 -2.16 5.79
C ALA A 95 -6.56 -1.99 4.33
N THR A 96 -7.26 -2.63 3.38
CA THR A 96 -6.98 -2.51 1.95
C THR A 96 -7.36 -1.11 1.44
N GLU A 97 -8.54 -0.62 1.81
CA GLU A 97 -9.00 0.76 1.50
C GLU A 97 -8.04 1.82 2.05
N ALA A 98 -7.61 1.68 3.31
CA ALA A 98 -6.69 2.60 3.95
C ALA A 98 -5.31 2.59 3.25
N ARG A 99 -4.80 1.41 2.90
CA ARG A 99 -3.55 1.28 2.15
C ARG A 99 -3.66 1.92 0.77
N GLU A 100 -4.77 1.70 0.07
CA GLU A 100 -4.99 2.25 -1.26
C GLU A 100 -5.10 3.77 -1.22
N THR A 101 -5.80 4.31 -0.21
CA THR A 101 -5.88 5.77 0.03
C THR A 101 -4.48 6.38 0.21
N LEU A 102 -3.64 5.76 1.05
CA LEU A 102 -2.26 6.23 1.26
C LEU A 102 -1.40 6.11 0.01
N ARG A 103 -1.57 5.02 -0.77
CA ARG A 103 -0.84 4.80 -2.02
C ARG A 103 -1.16 5.90 -3.03
N LEU A 104 -2.44 6.20 -3.21
CA LEU A 104 -2.94 7.23 -4.12
C LEU A 104 -2.47 8.64 -3.70
N ALA A 105 -2.60 8.98 -2.42
CA ALA A 105 -2.09 10.26 -1.89
C ALA A 105 -0.57 10.41 -2.12
N ALA A 106 0.20 9.33 -2.00
CA ALA A 106 1.65 9.33 -2.21
C ALA A 106 2.08 9.53 -3.68
N LEU A 107 1.16 9.45 -4.65
CA LEU A 107 1.46 9.78 -6.05
C LEU A 107 1.59 11.30 -6.27
N TRP A 108 1.02 12.10 -5.37
CA TRP A 108 1.00 13.55 -5.50
C TRP A 108 2.21 14.20 -4.85
N THR A 109 2.81 15.15 -5.57
CA THR A 109 3.85 16.03 -5.05
C THR A 109 3.32 17.45 -4.93
N TYR A 110 3.37 18.00 -3.71
CA TYR A 110 2.99 19.37 -3.42
C TYR A 110 4.21 20.23 -3.16
N GLN A 111 4.25 21.43 -3.75
CA GLN A 111 5.34 22.37 -3.54
C GLN A 111 4.79 23.75 -3.21
N THR A 112 5.49 24.47 -2.35
CA THR A 112 5.22 25.87 -2.03
C THR A 112 6.55 26.60 -2.05
N GLN A 113 6.63 27.68 -2.83
CA GLN A 113 7.85 28.47 -2.97
C GLN A 113 7.53 29.97 -2.88
N PRO A 114 8.41 30.78 -2.25
CA PRO A 114 8.30 32.24 -2.31
C PRO A 114 8.29 32.73 -3.76
N PHE A 115 7.41 33.68 -4.08
CA PHE A 115 7.34 34.28 -5.42
C PHE A 115 6.96 35.75 -5.31
N LYS A 116 7.91 36.66 -5.59
CA LYS A 116 7.75 38.12 -5.45
C LYS A 116 6.93 38.49 -4.21
N ASP A 117 5.66 38.88 -4.41
CA ASP A 117 4.73 39.35 -3.38
C ASP A 117 3.76 38.26 -2.86
N GLY A 118 4.17 36.99 -2.86
CA GLY A 118 3.35 35.89 -2.37
C GLY A 118 4.04 34.54 -2.36
N GLN A 119 3.23 33.48 -2.42
CA GLN A 119 3.69 32.09 -2.49
C GLN A 119 3.10 31.46 -3.75
N GLN A 120 3.96 30.89 -4.59
CA GLN A 120 3.51 29.99 -5.65
C GLN A 120 3.30 28.60 -5.06
N ARG A 121 2.16 27.99 -5.36
CA ARG A 121 1.84 26.62 -4.97
C ARG A 121 1.67 25.75 -6.19
N SER A 122 2.06 24.48 -6.09
CA SER A 122 1.76 23.49 -7.11
C SER A 122 1.41 22.13 -6.54
N ALA A 123 0.55 21.41 -7.26
CA ALA A 123 0.35 19.97 -7.14
C ALA A 123 0.78 19.34 -8.45
N SER A 124 1.49 18.22 -8.39
CA SER A 124 1.88 17.49 -9.58
C SER A 124 1.81 15.98 -9.38
N ILE A 125 1.58 15.27 -10.48
CA ILE A 125 1.50 13.82 -10.54
C ILE A 125 2.13 13.34 -11.84
N PHE A 126 2.82 12.21 -11.80
CA PHE A 126 3.34 11.56 -13.00
C PHE A 126 2.32 10.59 -13.59
N SER A 127 2.42 10.37 -14.89
CA SER A 127 1.63 9.36 -15.59
C SER A 127 1.93 7.97 -15.03
N ARG A 128 0.90 7.13 -14.98
CA ARG A 128 0.95 5.75 -14.49
C ARG A 128 1.94 4.93 -15.32
N GLU A 129 1.78 4.97 -16.64
CA GLU A 129 2.74 4.43 -17.58
C GLU A 129 3.72 5.51 -18.06
N ARG A 130 4.93 5.07 -18.42
CA ARG A 130 5.87 5.88 -19.16
C ARG A 130 5.48 5.86 -20.65
N VAL A 131 5.74 6.95 -21.35
CA VAL A 131 5.32 7.17 -22.74
C VAL A 131 6.53 7.55 -23.58
N ASP A 132 6.76 6.86 -24.70
CA ASP A 132 7.73 7.30 -25.70
C ASP A 132 7.11 8.40 -26.58
N THR A 133 7.61 9.62 -26.42
CA THR A 133 7.05 10.83 -27.04
C THR A 133 7.88 11.34 -28.20
N ASP A 134 9.12 10.87 -28.37
CA ASP A 134 10.05 11.36 -29.40
C ASP A 134 10.89 10.26 -30.07
N GLY A 135 10.73 9.00 -29.68
CA GLY A 135 11.50 7.86 -30.19
C GLY A 135 12.79 7.59 -29.41
N SER A 136 13.09 8.37 -28.36
CA SER A 136 14.26 8.15 -27.49
C SER A 136 13.99 7.18 -26.33
N GLY A 137 12.75 6.67 -26.23
CA GLY A 137 12.31 5.68 -25.26
C GLY A 137 11.44 6.25 -24.14
N ASP A 138 10.79 5.36 -23.39
CA ASP A 138 9.70 5.74 -22.50
C ASP A 138 10.13 6.69 -21.35
N LYS A 139 9.42 7.81 -21.21
CA LYS A 139 9.57 8.79 -20.11
C LYS A 139 8.24 9.06 -19.41
N PRO A 140 8.22 9.43 -18.12
CA PRO A 140 6.99 9.85 -17.48
C PRO A 140 6.54 11.19 -18.06
N VAL A 141 5.23 11.35 -18.23
CA VAL A 141 4.57 12.63 -18.49
C VAL A 141 4.12 13.19 -17.15
N GLN A 142 4.27 14.49 -16.93
CA GLN A 142 3.87 15.10 -15.66
C GLN A 142 2.67 16.02 -15.87
N LEU A 143 1.63 15.85 -15.05
CA LEU A 143 0.52 16.80 -14.93
C LEU A 143 0.78 17.73 -13.74
N ILE A 144 0.60 19.03 -13.95
CA ILE A 144 0.87 20.05 -12.95
C ILE A 144 -0.32 21.02 -12.86
N PHE A 145 -0.79 21.27 -11.64
CA PHE A 145 -1.64 22.40 -11.27
C PHE A 145 -0.79 23.42 -10.53
N ARG A 146 -0.87 24.69 -10.94
CA ARG A 146 -0.05 25.76 -10.36
C ARG A 146 -0.91 26.98 -10.05
N ASP A 147 -0.81 27.45 -8.81
CA ASP A 147 -1.31 28.75 -8.37
C ASP A 147 -0.12 29.74 -8.32
N ASN A 148 -0.04 30.66 -9.28
CA ASN A 148 1.00 31.69 -9.33
C ASN A 148 0.38 33.07 -9.01
N PRO A 149 1.01 33.88 -8.12
CA PRO A 149 0.49 35.20 -7.75
C PRO A 149 0.31 36.20 -8.91
N ASP A 150 1.21 36.19 -9.91
CA ASP A 150 1.20 37.17 -11.02
C ASP A 150 0.38 36.68 -12.21
N TRP A 151 0.48 35.38 -12.53
CA TRP A 151 -0.12 34.79 -13.74
C TRP A 151 -1.43 34.05 -13.47
N GLY A 152 -1.80 33.90 -12.20
CA GLY A 152 -2.98 33.16 -11.79
C GLY A 152 -2.79 31.65 -11.88
N ARG A 153 -3.90 30.95 -12.13
CA ARG A 153 -3.99 29.49 -12.09
C ARG A 153 -3.75 28.90 -13.46
N SER A 154 -3.07 27.76 -13.49
CA SER A 154 -2.81 27.04 -14.73
C SER A 154 -2.73 25.55 -14.48
N SER A 155 -3.23 24.74 -15.41
CA SER A 155 -2.98 23.30 -15.48
C SER A 155 -2.28 22.94 -16.79
N TYR A 156 -1.22 22.14 -16.72
CA TYR A 156 -0.41 21.83 -17.89
C TYR A 156 0.30 20.47 -17.78
N LEU A 157 0.62 19.91 -18.95
CA LEU A 157 1.46 18.74 -19.11
C LEU A 157 2.89 19.14 -19.43
N VAL A 158 3.85 18.37 -18.91
CA VAL A 158 5.28 18.48 -19.21
C VAL A 158 5.80 17.14 -19.71
N LEU A 159 6.56 17.17 -20.80
CA LEU A 159 7.32 16.02 -21.29
C LEU A 159 8.77 16.12 -20.81
N GLN A 160 9.40 14.99 -20.51
CA GLN A 160 10.84 14.95 -20.22
C GLN A 160 11.71 14.87 -21.48
N ALA A 161 11.10 14.57 -22.63
CA ALA A 161 11.74 14.45 -23.94
C ALA A 161 10.71 14.79 -25.03
N GLY A 162 11.16 15.22 -26.20
CA GLY A 162 10.27 15.71 -27.26
C GLY A 162 9.54 17.01 -26.93
N ASP A 163 8.47 17.26 -27.68
CA ASP A 163 7.64 18.45 -27.56
C ASP A 163 6.22 18.19 -28.10
N PHE A 164 5.26 18.99 -27.69
CA PHE A 164 3.87 18.88 -28.11
C PHE A 164 3.65 19.54 -29.47
N ASP A 165 2.83 18.92 -30.33
CA ASP A 165 2.39 19.53 -31.59
C ASP A 165 1.01 20.21 -31.41
N CYS A 166 0.99 21.23 -30.54
CA CYS A 166 -0.22 21.94 -30.13
C CYS A 166 0.00 23.48 -30.15
N TYR A 167 0.81 23.96 -31.08
CA TYR A 167 1.14 25.38 -31.24
C TYR A 167 -0.08 26.18 -31.68
N GLY A 168 -0.39 27.27 -30.97
CA GLY A 168 -1.55 28.13 -31.30
C GLY A 168 -2.91 27.53 -30.94
N GLY A 169 -2.94 26.37 -30.28
CA GLY A 169 -4.15 25.70 -29.79
C GLY A 169 -4.48 24.40 -30.53
N CYS A 170 -4.96 23.41 -29.79
CA CYS A 170 -5.45 22.15 -30.31
C CYS A 170 -6.56 21.58 -29.42
N LYS A 171 -7.16 20.46 -29.84
CA LYS A 171 -8.07 19.66 -29.02
C LYS A 171 -7.36 18.40 -28.57
N VAL A 172 -7.25 18.19 -27.26
CA VAL A 172 -6.77 16.94 -26.68
C VAL A 172 -7.96 16.14 -26.17
N MET A 173 -7.86 14.81 -26.18
CA MET A 173 -8.96 13.96 -25.71
C MET A 173 -8.76 13.64 -24.23
N LEU A 174 -9.68 14.12 -23.40
CA LEU A 174 -9.73 13.83 -21.98
C LEU A 174 -10.71 12.69 -21.72
N LYS A 175 -10.20 11.58 -21.22
CA LYS A 175 -10.98 10.45 -20.70
C LYS A 175 -11.02 10.53 -19.17
N VAL A 176 -12.20 10.34 -18.57
CA VAL A 176 -12.39 10.32 -17.12
C VAL A 176 -12.90 8.94 -16.75
N ASP A 177 -12.14 8.21 -15.94
CA ASP A 177 -12.41 6.82 -15.56
C ASP A 177 -12.78 5.97 -16.79
N ASP A 178 -13.95 5.34 -16.77
CA ASP A 178 -14.48 4.51 -17.86
C ASP A 178 -15.40 5.28 -18.84
N ALA A 179 -15.52 6.60 -18.70
CA ALA A 179 -16.35 7.42 -19.58
C ALA A 179 -15.76 7.58 -20.99
N GLU A 180 -16.59 7.99 -21.94
CA GLU A 180 -16.15 8.30 -23.30
C GLU A 180 -15.20 9.52 -23.31
N PRO A 181 -14.09 9.49 -24.08
CA PRO A 181 -13.20 10.63 -24.20
C PRO A 181 -13.91 11.85 -24.80
N ARG A 182 -13.67 13.02 -24.22
CA ARG A 182 -14.20 14.30 -24.71
C ARG A 182 -13.07 15.26 -25.12
N PRO A 183 -13.26 16.06 -26.16
CA PRO A 183 -12.28 17.06 -26.56
C PRO A 183 -12.24 18.19 -25.53
N VAL A 184 -11.03 18.64 -25.17
CA VAL A 184 -10.79 19.82 -24.34
C VAL A 184 -9.75 20.71 -25.02
N ASP A 185 -9.89 22.02 -24.83
CA ASP A 185 -8.95 23.01 -25.38
C ASP A 185 -7.60 22.91 -24.67
N ALA A 186 -6.55 22.89 -25.47
CA ALA A 186 -5.17 22.91 -25.01
C ALA A 186 -4.34 23.82 -25.91
N SER A 187 -3.21 24.32 -25.41
CA SER A 187 -2.23 25.01 -26.24
C SER A 187 -0.81 24.83 -25.69
N ARG A 188 0.15 24.82 -26.61
CA ARG A 188 1.57 24.94 -26.31
C ARG A 188 2.03 26.33 -26.78
N PRO A 189 2.40 27.25 -25.88
CA PRO A 189 2.87 28.58 -26.25
C PRO A 189 4.12 28.50 -27.13
N ASP A 190 4.25 29.38 -28.12
CA ASP A 190 5.42 29.42 -29.02
C ASP A 190 6.60 30.17 -28.35
N THR A 191 7.27 29.47 -27.42
CA THR A 191 8.44 29.96 -26.69
C THR A 191 9.45 28.84 -26.49
N ASP A 192 10.72 29.22 -26.33
CA ASP A 192 11.83 28.33 -25.97
C ASP A 192 11.97 28.16 -24.44
N GLU A 193 11.25 28.97 -23.65
CA GLU A 193 11.39 29.05 -22.20
C GLU A 193 10.50 28.03 -21.44
N ALA A 194 9.44 27.53 -22.08
CA ALA A 194 8.49 26.61 -21.46
C ALA A 194 8.06 25.48 -22.41
N ILE A 195 8.54 24.26 -22.14
CA ILE A 195 8.15 23.03 -22.84
C ILE A 195 6.93 22.42 -22.14
N ALA A 196 5.84 23.18 -22.11
CA ALA A 196 4.59 22.78 -21.45
C ALA A 196 3.39 23.02 -22.37
N MET A 197 2.43 22.10 -22.33
CA MET A 197 1.14 22.27 -22.98
C MET A 197 0.07 22.47 -21.91
N PHE A 198 -0.61 23.60 -21.98
CA PHE A 198 -1.69 23.98 -21.08
C PHE A 198 -2.98 23.32 -21.49
N ILE A 199 -3.79 22.95 -20.50
CA ILE A 199 -5.22 22.71 -20.67
C ILE A 199 -5.90 24.04 -20.33
N GLU A 200 -6.61 24.61 -21.30
CA GLU A 200 -7.08 26.01 -21.23
C GLU A 200 -8.13 26.25 -20.14
N ASP A 201 -9.00 25.27 -19.89
CA ASP A 201 -9.99 25.34 -18.81
C ASP A 201 -9.44 24.64 -17.55
N GLU A 202 -8.60 25.35 -16.80
CA GLU A 202 -7.93 24.81 -15.62
C GLU A 202 -8.93 24.49 -14.50
N LYS A 203 -10.02 25.27 -14.40
CA LYS A 203 -11.08 25.08 -13.40
C LYS A 203 -11.85 23.80 -13.66
N MET A 204 -12.20 23.53 -14.92
CA MET A 204 -12.85 22.29 -15.30
C MET A 204 -11.95 21.09 -15.03
N LEU A 205 -10.66 21.17 -15.38
CA LEU A 205 -9.76 20.05 -15.15
C LEU A 205 -9.57 19.79 -13.65
N TRP A 206 -9.40 20.82 -12.85
CA TRP A 206 -9.29 20.68 -11.40
C TRP A 206 -10.51 20.01 -10.79
N ARG A 207 -11.73 20.49 -11.12
CA ARG A 207 -12.98 19.86 -10.66
C ARG A 207 -13.05 18.38 -11.06
N THR A 208 -12.67 18.07 -12.30
CA THR A 208 -12.64 16.69 -12.80
C THR A 208 -11.71 15.81 -11.95
N VAL A 209 -10.49 16.27 -11.68
CA VAL A 209 -9.46 15.53 -10.93
C VAL A 209 -9.83 15.32 -9.46
N LYS A 210 -10.60 16.22 -8.84
CA LYS A 210 -11.08 16.01 -7.46
C LYS A 210 -12.03 14.82 -7.32
N ASP A 211 -12.80 14.53 -8.36
CA ASP A 211 -13.90 13.57 -8.29
C ASP A 211 -13.58 12.25 -9.03
N ALA A 212 -12.54 12.23 -9.87
CA ALA A 212 -12.14 11.08 -10.67
C ALA A 212 -11.14 10.15 -9.93
N GLY A 213 -11.14 8.87 -10.29
CA GLY A 213 -10.08 7.94 -9.89
C GLY A 213 -8.87 8.01 -10.83
N VAL A 214 -9.14 8.03 -12.14
CA VAL A 214 -8.14 8.07 -13.20
C VAL A 214 -8.58 9.06 -14.28
N ILE A 215 -7.65 9.81 -14.84
CA ILE A 215 -7.86 10.54 -16.09
C ILE A 215 -6.85 10.11 -17.15
N GLY A 216 -7.26 10.04 -18.40
CA GLY A 216 -6.40 9.85 -19.55
C GLY A 216 -6.40 11.10 -20.42
N ILE A 217 -5.22 11.55 -20.86
CA ILE A 217 -5.11 12.66 -21.81
C ILE A 217 -4.35 12.18 -23.04
N GLU A 218 -5.01 12.20 -24.19
CA GLU A 218 -4.40 11.96 -25.50
C GLU A 218 -4.02 13.29 -26.15
N PHE A 219 -2.75 13.45 -26.50
CA PHE A 219 -2.18 14.70 -27.00
C PHE A 219 -1.26 14.47 -28.21
N PRO A 220 -1.16 15.46 -29.12
CA PRO A 220 -0.28 15.38 -30.29
C PRO A 220 1.18 15.66 -29.91
N VAL A 221 2.13 14.97 -30.56
CA VAL A 221 3.58 15.15 -30.36
C VAL A 221 4.29 15.53 -31.65
N LYS A 222 5.37 16.31 -31.55
CA LYS A 222 6.17 16.76 -32.71
C LYS A 222 6.81 15.61 -33.51
N ALA A 223 7.04 14.47 -32.89
CA ALA A 223 7.52 13.25 -33.57
C ALA A 223 6.45 12.59 -34.46
N GLY A 224 5.21 13.09 -34.44
CA GLY A 224 4.10 12.64 -35.25
C GLY A 224 3.08 11.77 -34.49
N GLY A 225 1.81 11.96 -34.85
CA GLY A 225 0.67 11.28 -34.25
C GLY A 225 0.37 11.75 -32.83
N THR A 226 -0.43 10.96 -32.11
CA THR A 226 -0.82 11.22 -30.73
C THR A 226 -0.17 10.22 -29.76
N ARG A 227 -0.13 10.61 -28.48
CA ARG A 227 0.24 9.76 -27.36
C ARG A 227 -0.76 9.95 -26.23
N SER A 228 -0.92 8.93 -25.40
CA SER A 228 -1.85 8.97 -24.27
C SER A 228 -1.10 8.77 -22.97
N ALA A 229 -1.40 9.62 -21.99
CA ALA A 229 -0.91 9.48 -20.61
C ALA A 229 -2.09 9.32 -19.67
N ALA A 230 -2.09 8.26 -18.86
CA ALA A 230 -3.06 8.05 -17.79
C ALA A 230 -2.48 8.50 -16.45
N PHE A 231 -3.30 9.12 -15.60
CA PHE A 231 -2.92 9.63 -14.29
C PHE A 231 -3.90 9.08 -13.25
N GLU A 232 -3.40 8.39 -12.24
CA GLU A 232 -4.20 7.93 -11.08
C GLU A 232 -4.40 9.11 -10.13
N VAL A 233 -5.38 9.94 -10.44
CA VAL A 233 -5.60 11.23 -9.77
C VAL A 233 -6.33 11.11 -8.44
N GLY A 234 -6.86 9.92 -8.12
CA GLY A 234 -7.32 9.61 -6.77
C GLY A 234 -6.26 10.00 -5.73
N GLY A 235 -6.71 10.46 -4.56
CA GLY A 235 -5.81 10.92 -3.50
C GLY A 235 -5.30 12.36 -3.64
N LEU A 236 -5.80 13.15 -4.59
CA LEU A 236 -5.60 14.59 -4.58
C LEU A 236 -6.07 15.19 -3.23
N GLU A 237 -5.28 16.09 -2.66
CA GLU A 237 -5.60 16.85 -1.45
C GLU A 237 -5.90 18.31 -1.83
N PRO A 238 -7.18 18.69 -2.06
CA PRO A 238 -7.51 20.02 -2.57
C PRO A 238 -7.13 21.16 -1.60
N GLY A 239 -7.00 20.85 -0.30
CA GLY A 239 -6.56 21.80 0.71
C GLY A 239 -5.11 22.31 0.52
N GLN A 240 -4.27 21.58 -0.22
CA GLN A 240 -2.89 21.98 -0.52
C GLN A 240 -2.84 23.16 -1.52
N LEU A 241 -3.89 23.33 -2.33
CA LEU A 241 -4.09 24.46 -3.23
C LEU A 241 -5.40 25.19 -2.90
N PRO A 242 -5.43 25.99 -1.82
CA PRO A 242 -6.66 26.61 -1.32
C PRO A 242 -7.31 27.57 -2.32
N GLY A 243 -6.53 28.22 -3.19
CA GLY A 243 -7.04 29.10 -4.23
C GLY A 243 -7.89 28.39 -5.28
N TRP A 244 -7.88 27.06 -5.35
CA TRP A 244 -8.55 26.27 -6.38
C TRP A 244 -9.94 25.73 -5.99
N ASN A 245 -10.37 25.94 -4.73
CA ASN A 245 -11.65 25.45 -4.22
C ASN A 245 -12.80 26.44 -4.35
#